data_AF-A0A0U1DLE3-F1
#
_entry.id   AF-A0A0U1DLE3-F1
#
_cell.length_a   1.000
_cell.length_b   1.000
_cell.length_c   1.000
_cell.angle_alpha   90.00
_cell.angle_beta   90.00
_cell.angle_gamma   90.00
#
_symmetry.space_group_name_H-M   'P 1'
#
loop_
_entity.id
_entity.type
_entity.pdbx_description
1 polymer ?
#
loop_
_entity_poly.entity_id
_entity_poly.type
_entity_poly.pdbx_seq_one_letter_code
_entity_poly.pdbx_strand_id
1 'polypeptide(L)'
;MAELIIPADLLPRDGRFGCGPSKVRPEQLTALAAAGDLFGTSHRQAPVKNLVGRVRDGLRALFSVPEGYEVILGNGGSTAFWDAAAFGLIGKRSLHLTYGEFSSKFASCVAKNPFIGDPIIVKTDPGTAPQPQSDPSVDAVAWAHNETSTGVSVPVQRPDGDALVLIDATSAAGGLPVDITEATRITLRRRRTSPATAVSGWPSSARRRWPGSRRSPPRTAGCPISCRCPSRWRTASRTRPTTPRPSRH
;
A
#
# COMPACT_ATOMS: atom_id res chain seq x y z
N MET A 1 -3.60 44.62 11.74
CA MET A 1 -2.57 44.08 10.83
C MET A 1 -3.09 44.24 9.42
N ALA A 2 -2.28 44.77 8.49
CA ALA A 2 -2.66 44.85 7.08
C ALA A 2 -2.70 43.44 6.49
N GLU A 3 -3.77 43.11 5.77
CA GLU A 3 -3.93 41.83 5.09
C GLU A 3 -3.09 41.82 3.82
N LEU A 4 -2.22 40.82 3.67
CA LEU A 4 -1.41 40.63 2.47
C LEU A 4 -2.25 39.88 1.42
N ILE A 5 -2.66 40.57 0.36
CA ILE A 5 -3.45 40.01 -0.74
C ILE A 5 -2.53 39.75 -1.93
N ILE A 6 -2.45 38.48 -2.37
CA ILE A 6 -1.70 38.10 -3.58
C ILE A 6 -2.53 38.53 -4.81
N PRO A 7 -1.94 39.26 -5.77
CA PRO A 7 -2.61 39.62 -7.02
C PRO A 7 -3.20 38.40 -7.75
N ALA A 8 -4.43 38.55 -8.26
CA ALA A 8 -5.21 37.43 -8.81
C ALA A 8 -4.56 36.78 -10.04
N ASP A 9 -3.82 37.55 -10.82
CA ASP A 9 -3.05 37.12 -11.99
C ASP A 9 -1.79 36.30 -11.63
N LEU A 10 -1.34 36.37 -10.37
CA LEU A 10 -0.24 35.56 -9.84
C LEU A 10 -0.71 34.27 -9.16
N LEU A 11 -2.04 34.10 -8.96
CA LEU A 11 -2.56 32.89 -8.32
C LEU A 11 -2.50 31.68 -9.27
N PRO A 12 -2.11 30.50 -8.76
CA PRO A 12 -2.19 29.29 -9.55
C PRO A 12 -3.66 28.95 -9.84
N ARG A 13 -3.91 28.29 -10.97
CA ARG A 13 -5.25 27.75 -11.29
C ARG A 13 -5.80 26.82 -10.21
N ASP A 14 -4.93 26.21 -9.40
CA ASP A 14 -5.28 25.33 -8.29
C ASP A 14 -4.23 25.45 -7.18
N GLY A 15 -4.65 25.81 -5.96
CA GLY A 15 -3.75 26.04 -4.82
C GLY A 15 -3.36 24.78 -4.04
N ARG A 16 -3.74 23.58 -4.49
CA ARG A 16 -3.52 22.33 -3.73
C ARG A 16 -2.12 21.76 -3.96
N PHE A 17 -1.13 22.27 -3.23
CA PHE A 17 0.27 21.79 -3.25
C PHE A 17 0.61 20.76 -2.15
N GLY A 18 -0.41 20.20 -1.48
CA GLY A 18 -0.20 19.23 -0.41
C GLY A 18 0.55 17.98 -0.88
N CYS A 19 1.57 17.57 -0.12
CA CYS A 19 2.36 16.39 -0.43
C CYS A 19 1.63 15.07 -0.12
N GLY A 20 0.36 15.07 0.27
CA GLY A 20 -0.45 13.89 0.55
C GLY A 20 -1.36 14.06 1.77
N PRO A 21 -2.70 14.17 1.61
CA PRO A 21 -3.46 14.15 0.35
C PRO A 21 -3.05 15.26 -0.61
N SER A 22 -3.18 15.00 -1.91
CA SER A 22 -2.73 15.88 -2.99
C SER A 22 -3.87 16.22 -3.95
N LYS A 23 -3.60 17.09 -4.93
CA LYS A 23 -4.56 17.52 -5.95
C LYS A 23 -5.18 16.34 -6.70
N VAL A 24 -6.51 16.29 -6.71
CA VAL A 24 -7.31 15.42 -7.60
C VAL A 24 -7.91 16.29 -8.69
N ARG A 25 -7.74 15.90 -9.95
CA ARG A 25 -8.22 16.68 -11.09
C ARG A 25 -9.75 16.61 -11.18
N PRO A 26 -10.45 17.70 -11.55
CA PRO A 26 -11.92 17.72 -11.59
C PRO A 26 -12.51 16.58 -12.44
N GLU A 27 -11.92 16.27 -13.60
CA GLU A 27 -12.35 15.20 -14.49
C GLU A 27 -12.29 13.80 -13.85
N GLN A 28 -11.39 13.59 -12.88
CA GLN A 28 -11.33 12.32 -12.13
C GLN A 28 -12.49 12.19 -11.14
N LEU A 29 -12.96 13.31 -10.58
CA LEU A 29 -14.14 13.32 -9.71
C LEU A 29 -15.41 13.11 -10.54
N THR A 30 -15.49 13.73 -11.71
CA THR A 30 -16.58 13.50 -12.66
C THR A 30 -16.65 12.03 -13.09
N ALA A 31 -15.51 11.41 -13.41
CA ALA A 31 -15.46 9.98 -13.74
C ALA A 31 -15.89 9.08 -12.58
N LEU A 32 -15.61 9.46 -11.33
CA LEU A 32 -16.07 8.73 -10.15
C LEU A 32 -17.59 8.80 -10.00
N ALA A 33 -18.17 9.99 -10.16
CA ALA A 33 -19.62 10.18 -10.10
C ALA A 33 -20.35 9.42 -11.22
N ALA A 34 -19.76 9.37 -12.42
CA ALA A 34 -20.29 8.61 -13.55
C ALA A 34 -20.28 7.09 -13.32
N ALA A 35 -19.38 6.57 -12.48
CA ALA A 35 -19.27 5.15 -12.12
C ALA A 35 -20.14 4.77 -10.90
N GLY A 36 -21.26 5.46 -10.69
CA GLY A 36 -22.16 5.31 -9.54
C GLY A 36 -22.74 3.90 -9.38
N ASP A 37 -22.89 3.18 -10.49
CA ASP A 37 -23.43 1.81 -10.56
C ASP A 37 -22.56 0.75 -9.85
N LEU A 38 -21.27 1.03 -9.64
CA LEU A 38 -20.38 0.15 -8.90
C LEU A 38 -20.56 0.27 -7.37
N PHE A 39 -21.08 1.39 -6.88
CA PHE A 39 -21.17 1.66 -5.45
C PHE A 39 -22.28 0.83 -4.79
N GLY A 40 -22.02 0.37 -3.56
CA GLY A 40 -22.96 -0.49 -2.83
C GLY A 40 -23.05 -1.92 -3.36
N THR A 41 -22.30 -2.28 -4.41
CA THR A 41 -22.28 -3.63 -4.99
C THR A 41 -21.21 -4.51 -4.34
N SER A 42 -21.32 -5.83 -4.52
CA SER A 42 -20.39 -6.78 -3.93
C SER A 42 -19.04 -6.81 -4.65
N HIS A 43 -17.95 -6.67 -3.90
CA HIS A 43 -16.57 -6.78 -4.38
C HIS A 43 -16.20 -8.18 -4.92
N ARG A 44 -17.04 -9.19 -4.67
CA ARG A 44 -16.84 -10.56 -5.19
C ARG A 44 -17.48 -10.77 -6.56
N GLN A 45 -18.31 -9.83 -7.00
CA GLN A 45 -19.05 -9.92 -8.26
C GLN A 45 -18.25 -9.29 -9.41
N ALA A 46 -18.65 -9.65 -10.63
CA ALA A 46 -17.96 -9.26 -11.86
C ALA A 46 -17.69 -7.75 -11.99
N PRO A 47 -18.63 -6.83 -11.69
CA PRO A 47 -18.40 -5.40 -11.92
C PRO A 47 -17.18 -4.85 -11.15
N VAL A 48 -17.07 -5.14 -9.85
CA VAL A 48 -15.93 -4.69 -9.04
C VAL A 48 -14.66 -5.48 -9.35
N LYS A 49 -14.76 -6.79 -9.64
CA LYS A 49 -13.61 -7.59 -10.08
C LYS A 49 -12.99 -7.05 -11.38
N ASN A 50 -13.83 -6.64 -12.32
CA ASN A 50 -13.40 -6.05 -13.59
C ASN A 50 -12.73 -4.68 -13.36
N LEU A 51 -13.27 -3.86 -12.46
CA LEU A 51 -12.61 -2.61 -12.04
C LEU A 51 -11.20 -2.89 -11.48
N VAL A 52 -11.06 -3.85 -10.57
CA VAL A 52 -9.77 -4.25 -10.00
C VAL A 52 -8.82 -4.79 -11.08
N GLY A 53 -9.33 -5.59 -12.03
CA GLY A 53 -8.58 -6.06 -13.19
C GLY A 53 -7.98 -4.90 -13.99
N ARG A 54 -8.80 -3.93 -14.40
CA ARG A 54 -8.33 -2.74 -15.13
C ARG A 54 -7.26 -1.95 -14.37
N VAL A 55 -7.38 -1.85 -13.04
CA VAL A 55 -6.35 -1.19 -12.22
C VAL A 55 -5.03 -1.96 -12.32
N ARG A 56 -5.05 -3.28 -12.16
CA ARG A 56 -3.85 -4.12 -12.26
C ARG A 56 -3.23 -4.04 -13.65
N ASP A 57 -4.04 -4.10 -14.71
CA ASP A 57 -3.56 -4.04 -16.10
C ASP A 57 -2.99 -2.67 -16.44
N GLY A 58 -3.67 -1.59 -16.02
CA GLY A 58 -3.16 -0.23 -16.19
C GLY A 58 -1.83 0.00 -15.47
N LEU A 59 -1.64 -0.59 -14.29
CA LEU A 59 -0.37 -0.51 -13.56
C LEU A 59 0.73 -1.36 -14.20
N ARG A 60 0.37 -2.54 -14.72
CA ARG A 60 1.31 -3.36 -15.50
C ARG A 60 1.83 -2.58 -16.72
N ALA A 61 0.93 -1.93 -17.45
CA ALA A 61 1.28 -1.10 -18.59
C ALA A 61 2.08 0.15 -18.18
N LEU A 62 1.62 0.90 -17.18
CA LEU A 62 2.28 2.13 -16.73
C LEU A 62 3.72 1.90 -16.29
N PHE A 63 4.00 0.79 -15.62
CA PHE A 63 5.32 0.46 -15.10
C PHE A 63 6.09 -0.53 -15.97
N SER A 64 5.61 -0.87 -17.17
CA SER A 64 6.21 -1.88 -18.05
C SER A 64 6.59 -3.16 -17.30
N VAL A 65 5.66 -3.65 -16.47
CA VAL A 65 5.93 -4.74 -15.52
C VAL A 65 6.29 -6.02 -16.28
N PRO A 66 7.48 -6.61 -16.04
CA PRO A 66 7.94 -7.78 -16.78
C PRO A 66 7.14 -9.04 -16.44
N GLU A 67 7.27 -10.06 -17.28
CA GLU A 67 6.68 -11.37 -17.00
C GLU A 67 7.19 -11.95 -15.67
N GLY A 68 6.32 -12.68 -14.96
CA GLY A 68 6.62 -13.22 -13.63
C GLY A 68 6.43 -12.24 -12.48
N TYR A 69 6.22 -10.95 -12.78
CA TYR A 69 5.83 -9.95 -11.79
C TYR A 69 4.31 -9.84 -11.68
N GLU A 70 3.84 -9.58 -10.47
CA GLU A 70 2.44 -9.50 -10.08
C GLU A 70 2.10 -8.18 -9.41
N VAL A 71 0.96 -7.62 -9.78
CA VAL A 71 0.38 -6.47 -9.09
C VAL A 71 -0.51 -6.96 -7.96
N ILE A 72 -0.14 -6.65 -6.73
CA ILE A 72 -0.83 -7.05 -5.48
C ILE A 72 -1.43 -5.83 -4.80
N LEU A 73 -2.71 -5.92 -4.43
CA LEU A 73 -3.47 -4.84 -3.83
C LEU A 73 -3.98 -5.27 -2.45
N GLY A 74 -4.00 -4.34 -1.50
CA GLY A 74 -4.48 -4.58 -0.14
C GLY A 74 -4.90 -3.30 0.56
N ASN A 75 -5.69 -3.45 1.62
CA ASN A 75 -6.12 -2.34 2.47
C ASN A 75 -5.03 -1.98 3.48
N GLY A 76 -5.04 -0.72 3.98
CA GLY A 76 -4.17 -0.27 5.06
C GLY A 76 -3.05 0.70 4.64
N GLY A 77 -2.75 0.82 3.34
CA GLY A 77 -1.74 1.75 2.83
C GLY A 77 -0.31 1.30 3.12
N SER A 78 0.67 2.20 2.95
CA SER A 78 2.10 1.88 3.08
C SER A 78 2.50 1.46 4.49
N THR A 79 1.89 2.03 5.53
CA THR A 79 2.17 1.65 6.91
C THR A 79 1.80 0.19 7.20
N ALA A 80 0.62 -0.26 6.77
CA ALA A 80 0.25 -1.68 6.90
C ALA A 80 1.12 -2.57 6.01
N PHE A 81 1.61 -2.05 4.88
CA PHE A 81 2.55 -2.79 4.03
C PHE A 81 3.90 -3.01 4.73
N TRP A 82 4.42 -2.05 5.49
CA TRP A 82 5.67 -2.23 6.24
C TRP A 82 5.59 -3.42 7.18
N ASP A 83 4.51 -3.54 7.96
CA ASP A 83 4.28 -4.70 8.82
C ASP A 83 4.15 -5.99 7.99
N ALA A 84 3.36 -5.97 6.92
CA ALA A 84 3.20 -7.13 6.04
C ALA A 84 4.51 -7.58 5.39
N ALA A 85 5.41 -6.64 5.06
CA ALA A 85 6.74 -6.93 4.52
C ALA A 85 7.65 -7.51 5.60
N ALA A 86 7.62 -6.96 6.81
CA ALA A 86 8.40 -7.48 7.95
C ALA A 86 8.03 -8.93 8.27
N PHE A 87 6.74 -9.28 8.24
CA PHE A 87 6.28 -10.65 8.48
C PHE A 87 6.39 -11.59 7.26
N GLY A 88 6.20 -11.06 6.06
CA GLY A 88 5.98 -11.88 4.86
C GLY A 88 7.16 -11.98 3.90
N LEU A 89 8.15 -11.09 4.02
CA LEU A 89 9.25 -10.98 3.06
C LEU A 89 10.63 -11.11 3.72
N ILE A 90 10.82 -10.57 4.92
CA ILE A 90 12.10 -10.65 5.63
C ILE A 90 12.19 -12.03 6.29
N GLY A 91 13.22 -12.80 5.92
CA GLY A 91 13.44 -14.15 6.39
C GLY A 91 14.26 -14.21 7.67
N LYS A 92 15.39 -13.49 7.72
CA LYS A 92 16.31 -13.47 8.86
C LYS A 92 16.64 -12.04 9.27
N ARG A 93 17.10 -11.21 8.34
CA ARG A 93 17.64 -9.87 8.63
C ARG A 93 17.52 -8.96 7.42
N SER A 94 17.30 -7.67 7.65
CA SER A 94 17.26 -6.66 6.60
C SER A 94 18.25 -5.51 6.83
N LEU A 95 18.60 -4.83 5.75
CA LEU A 95 19.31 -3.55 5.76
C LEU A 95 18.34 -2.43 5.38
N HIS A 96 18.34 -1.34 6.14
CA HIS A 96 17.50 -0.17 5.90
C HIS A 96 18.35 1.08 5.72
N LEU A 97 18.13 1.79 4.63
CA LEU A 97 18.65 3.15 4.44
C LEU A 97 17.66 4.14 5.05
N THR A 98 18.12 4.99 5.98
CA THR A 98 17.28 5.93 6.72
C THR A 98 17.79 7.36 6.59
N TYR A 99 16.93 8.24 6.07
CA TYR A 99 17.27 9.63 5.73
C TYR A 99 16.06 10.57 5.83
N GLY A 100 15.03 10.14 6.56
CA GLY A 100 13.85 10.95 6.86
C GLY A 100 12.78 10.16 7.62
N GLU A 101 11.58 10.71 7.65
CA GLU A 101 10.48 10.22 8.49
C GLU A 101 9.99 8.83 8.06
N PHE A 102 9.82 8.61 6.75
CA PHE A 102 9.17 7.39 6.25
C PHE A 102 10.16 6.21 6.23
N SER A 103 11.38 6.44 5.76
CA SER A 103 12.46 5.45 5.78
C SER A 103 12.78 4.97 7.21
N SER A 104 12.88 5.91 8.16
CA SER A 104 13.13 5.58 9.59
C SER A 104 12.00 4.79 10.24
N LYS A 105 10.74 5.08 9.85
CA LYS A 105 9.57 4.35 10.35
C LYS A 105 9.54 2.91 9.88
N PHE A 106 9.94 2.61 8.65
CA PHE A 106 10.01 1.23 8.18
C PHE A 106 11.11 0.46 8.93
N ALA A 107 12.30 1.04 9.10
CA ALA A 107 13.36 0.43 9.90
C ALA A 107 12.91 0.17 11.35
N SER A 108 12.20 1.12 11.95
CA SER A 108 11.64 0.99 13.32
C SER A 108 10.55 -0.08 13.43
N CYS A 109 9.74 -0.27 12.39
CA CYS A 109 8.74 -1.34 12.31
C CYS A 109 9.43 -2.72 12.34
N VAL A 110 10.50 -2.88 11.54
CA VAL A 110 11.29 -4.11 11.50
C VAL A 110 12.02 -4.36 12.83
N ALA A 111 12.67 -3.35 13.41
CA ALA A 111 13.38 -3.49 14.68
C ALA A 111 12.46 -3.87 15.87
N LYS A 112 11.16 -3.59 15.77
CA LYS A 112 10.16 -3.97 16.79
C LYS A 112 9.51 -5.32 16.53
N ASN A 113 9.81 -5.97 15.41
CA ASN A 113 9.23 -7.24 15.04
C ASN A 113 10.01 -8.39 15.72
N PRO A 114 9.41 -9.14 16.67
CA PRO A 114 10.13 -10.18 17.42
C PRO A 114 10.36 -11.48 16.63
N PHE A 115 9.90 -11.57 15.38
CA PHE A 115 9.98 -12.77 14.57
C PHE A 115 11.19 -12.80 13.62
N ILE A 116 11.94 -11.70 13.52
CA ILE A 116 13.10 -11.52 12.65
C ILE A 116 14.25 -10.87 13.45
N GLY A 117 15.47 -10.97 12.93
CA GLY A 117 16.65 -10.39 13.56
C GLY A 117 16.73 -8.87 13.43
N ASP A 118 17.56 -8.26 14.28
CA ASP A 118 17.75 -6.80 14.31
C ASP A 118 18.24 -6.27 12.95
N PRO A 119 17.61 -5.24 12.37
CA PRO A 119 18.01 -4.71 11.09
C PRO A 119 19.36 -3.99 11.16
N ILE A 120 20.10 -4.01 10.06
CA ILE A 120 21.23 -3.09 9.84
C ILE A 120 20.63 -1.75 9.40
N ILE A 121 21.02 -0.65 10.06
CA ILE A 121 20.52 0.68 9.74
C ILE A 121 21.67 1.55 9.26
N VAL A 122 21.62 1.97 8.00
CA VAL A 122 22.53 2.97 7.44
C VAL A 122 21.81 4.31 7.46
N LYS A 123 22.32 5.26 8.25
CA LYS A 123 21.66 6.55 8.50
C LYS A 123 22.47 7.70 7.92
N THR A 124 21.77 8.67 7.33
CA THR A 124 22.32 10.00 7.01
C THR A 124 21.40 11.10 7.51
N ASP A 125 21.91 12.33 7.53
CA ASP A 125 21.14 13.49 7.96
C ASP A 125 20.04 13.85 6.94
N PRO A 126 18.90 14.39 7.40
CA PRO A 126 17.83 14.86 6.52
C PRO A 126 18.33 15.83 5.45
N GLY A 127 17.92 15.61 4.19
CA GLY A 127 18.38 16.39 3.04
C GLY A 127 19.52 15.73 2.26
N THR A 128 20.07 14.63 2.77
CA THR A 128 21.04 13.76 2.09
C THR A 128 20.52 12.31 2.06
N ALA A 129 21.17 11.41 1.31
CA ALA A 129 20.85 9.99 1.36
C ALA A 129 22.11 9.12 1.23
N PRO A 130 22.14 7.91 1.85
CA PRO A 130 23.17 6.92 1.57
C PRO A 130 22.99 6.36 0.15
N GLN A 131 24.08 5.84 -0.42
CA GLN A 131 24.00 5.06 -1.66
C GLN A 131 23.34 3.69 -1.40
N PRO A 132 22.55 3.18 -2.35
CA PRO A 132 22.07 1.79 -2.34
C PRO A 132 23.23 0.82 -2.12
N GLN A 133 23.12 -0.01 -1.08
CA GLN A 133 24.14 -0.97 -0.69
C GLN A 133 23.49 -2.19 -0.03
N SER A 134 24.22 -3.30 0.01
CA SER A 134 23.79 -4.57 0.61
C SER A 134 24.81 -5.04 1.64
N ASP A 135 24.45 -6.07 2.39
CA ASP A 135 25.33 -6.74 3.35
C ASP A 135 25.16 -8.27 3.22
N PRO A 136 26.24 -9.08 3.28
CA PRO A 136 26.13 -10.54 3.13
C PRO A 136 25.24 -11.23 4.18
N SER A 137 24.98 -10.58 5.31
CA SER A 137 24.14 -11.10 6.40
C SER A 137 22.65 -10.83 6.23
N VAL A 138 22.24 -10.05 5.21
CA VAL A 138 20.83 -9.68 5.01
C VAL A 138 20.20 -10.38 3.83
N ASP A 139 18.90 -10.67 3.96
CA ASP A 139 18.07 -11.23 2.88
C ASP A 139 17.12 -10.19 2.28
N ALA A 140 17.09 -8.97 2.81
CA ALA A 140 16.35 -7.85 2.25
C ALA A 140 17.09 -6.51 2.44
N VAL A 141 17.02 -5.64 1.45
CA VAL A 141 17.49 -4.25 1.49
C VAL A 141 16.31 -3.33 1.22
N ALA A 142 16.14 -2.29 2.02
CA ALA A 142 14.98 -1.41 1.98
C ALA A 142 15.33 0.08 2.03
N TRP A 143 14.68 0.87 1.18
CA TRP A 143 14.77 2.34 1.22
C TRP A 143 13.54 3.00 0.57
N ALA A 144 13.44 4.32 0.71
CA ALA A 144 12.39 5.12 0.10
C ALA A 144 12.86 5.71 -1.25
N HIS A 145 12.18 5.41 -2.35
CA HIS A 145 12.51 6.03 -3.64
C HIS A 145 12.43 7.56 -3.57
N ASN A 146 11.44 8.08 -2.85
CA ASN A 146 11.36 9.50 -2.51
C ASN A 146 10.97 9.69 -1.04
N GLU A 147 11.87 10.26 -0.26
CA GLU A 147 11.65 10.59 1.14
C GLU A 147 10.89 11.91 1.21
N THR A 148 9.61 11.84 1.59
CA THR A 148 8.75 13.02 1.43
C THR A 148 9.06 14.10 2.44
N SER A 149 9.46 13.70 3.66
CA SER A 149 9.74 14.69 4.70
C SER A 149 10.91 15.60 4.33
N THR A 150 11.81 15.15 3.45
CA THR A 150 13.05 15.85 3.10
C THR A 150 13.14 16.24 1.64
N GLY A 151 12.30 15.67 0.76
CA GLY A 151 12.36 15.90 -0.68
C GLY A 151 13.52 15.18 -1.38
N VAL A 152 14.18 14.24 -0.69
CA VAL A 152 15.32 13.49 -1.23
C VAL A 152 14.82 12.30 -2.02
N SER A 153 15.23 12.19 -3.28
CA SER A 153 14.98 11.03 -4.13
C SER A 153 16.26 10.21 -4.30
N VAL A 154 16.14 8.89 -4.16
CA VAL A 154 17.25 7.94 -4.29
C VAL A 154 16.97 7.00 -5.46
N PRO A 155 17.91 6.82 -6.41
CA PRO A 155 17.69 5.94 -7.55
C PRO A 155 17.37 4.52 -7.12
N VAL A 156 16.50 3.85 -7.88
CA VAL A 156 16.22 2.42 -7.69
C VAL A 156 17.25 1.63 -8.50
N GLN A 157 18.34 1.25 -7.83
CA GLN A 157 19.42 0.44 -8.38
C GLN A 157 19.65 -0.75 -7.45
N ARG A 158 19.69 -1.96 -8.00
CA ARG A 158 19.92 -3.17 -7.24
C ARG A 158 21.39 -3.21 -6.78
N PRO A 159 21.66 -3.21 -5.47
CA PRO A 159 23.02 -3.44 -4.98
C PRO A 159 23.41 -4.91 -5.21
N ASP A 160 24.71 -5.17 -5.25
CA ASP A 160 25.24 -6.53 -5.44
C ASP A 160 24.72 -7.52 -4.37
N GLY A 161 24.56 -8.77 -4.79
CA GLY A 161 24.10 -9.88 -3.95
C GLY A 161 22.66 -10.33 -4.22
N ASP A 162 22.16 -11.22 -3.36
CA ASP A 162 20.91 -11.95 -3.57
C ASP A 162 19.72 -11.41 -2.74
N ALA A 163 19.93 -10.33 -1.99
CA ALA A 163 18.91 -9.76 -1.11
C ALA A 163 17.70 -9.22 -1.90
N LEU A 164 16.51 -9.32 -1.30
CA LEU A 164 15.30 -8.72 -1.87
C LEU A 164 15.39 -7.20 -1.79
N VAL A 165 15.16 -6.52 -2.91
CA VAL A 165 15.12 -5.05 -2.96
C VAL A 165 13.69 -4.57 -2.72
N LEU A 166 13.47 -3.92 -1.57
CA LEU A 166 12.17 -3.45 -1.08
C LEU A 166 12.08 -1.92 -1.11
N ILE A 167 11.33 -1.38 -2.06
CA ILE A 167 11.25 0.06 -2.30
C ILE A 167 9.94 0.63 -1.78
N ASP A 168 10.03 1.62 -0.89
CA ASP A 168 8.91 2.50 -0.60
C ASP A 168 8.83 3.63 -1.63
N ALA A 169 7.93 3.47 -2.61
CA ALA A 169 7.67 4.47 -3.65
C ALA A 169 6.34 5.20 -3.42
N THR A 170 5.87 5.30 -2.17
CA THR A 170 4.59 5.92 -1.76
C THR A 170 4.37 7.32 -2.35
N SER A 171 5.43 8.09 -2.54
CA SER A 171 5.42 9.47 -3.04
C SER A 171 6.09 9.63 -4.41
N ALA A 172 6.72 8.57 -4.94
CA ALA A 172 7.51 8.59 -6.17
C ALA A 172 6.78 7.93 -7.34
N ALA A 173 6.00 6.88 -7.08
CA ALA A 173 5.58 5.99 -8.15
C ALA A 173 4.57 6.63 -9.11
N GLY A 174 4.88 6.62 -10.40
CA GLY A 174 4.13 7.35 -11.43
C GLY A 174 4.54 8.82 -11.57
N GLY A 175 5.47 9.31 -10.73
CA GLY A 175 6.07 10.65 -10.82
C GLY A 175 7.58 10.64 -11.05
N LEU A 176 8.28 9.55 -10.69
CA LEU A 176 9.71 9.34 -10.90
C LEU A 176 9.96 8.09 -11.75
N PRO A 177 11.02 8.08 -12.59
CA PRO A 177 11.37 6.93 -13.40
C PRO A 177 11.82 5.76 -12.53
N VAL A 178 11.49 4.54 -12.93
CA VAL A 178 11.93 3.32 -12.27
C VAL A 178 12.00 2.18 -13.27
N ASP A 179 13.09 1.42 -13.21
CA ASP A 179 13.13 0.09 -13.81
C ASP A 179 12.67 -0.94 -12.77
N ILE A 180 11.63 -1.70 -13.11
CA ILE A 180 11.00 -2.67 -12.21
C ILE A 180 11.91 -3.88 -11.99
N THR A 181 12.85 -4.20 -12.89
CA THR A 181 13.76 -5.34 -12.70
C THR A 181 14.78 -5.11 -11.58
N GLU A 182 15.13 -3.85 -11.34
CA GLU A 182 16.02 -3.42 -10.25
C GLU A 182 15.38 -3.61 -8.86
N ALA A 183 14.06 -3.70 -8.79
CA ALA A 183 13.33 -3.93 -7.56
C ALA A 183 12.77 -5.36 -7.48
N THR A 184 12.80 -5.95 -6.29
CA THR A 184 12.02 -7.17 -6.02
C THR A 184 10.57 -6.78 -5.70
N ARG A 185 10.38 -5.70 -4.93
CA ARG A 185 9.05 -5.22 -4.57
C ARG A 185 9.00 -3.71 -4.41
N ILE A 186 7.96 -3.09 -4.98
CA ILE A 186 7.72 -1.65 -4.91
C ILE A 186 6.34 -1.39 -4.31
N THR A 187 6.28 -0.47 -3.34
CA THR A 187 5.03 -0.07 -2.67
C THR A 187 4.59 1.31 -3.12
N LEU A 188 3.30 1.46 -3.43
CA LEU A 188 2.67 2.68 -3.92
C LEU A 188 1.42 3.01 -3.09
N ARG A 189 1.08 4.30 -2.95
CA ARG A 189 -0.14 4.75 -2.25
C ARG A 189 -0.94 5.76 -3.08
N ARG A 190 -2.26 5.50 -3.19
CA ARG A 190 -3.25 6.30 -3.95
C ARG A 190 -3.26 7.80 -3.69
N ARG A 191 -2.91 8.26 -2.49
CA ARG A 191 -3.17 9.64 -2.06
C ARG A 191 -2.17 10.69 -2.62
N ARG A 192 -1.16 10.26 -3.39
CA ARG A 192 -0.05 11.12 -3.82
C ARG A 192 0.13 11.15 -5.34
N THR A 193 0.50 10.03 -5.96
CA THR A 193 0.88 10.02 -7.39
C THR A 193 0.10 9.02 -8.24
N SER A 194 -0.41 7.91 -7.66
CA SER A 194 -1.15 6.83 -8.38
C SER A 194 -1.73 5.78 -7.41
N PRO A 195 -2.71 4.91 -7.80
CA PRO A 195 -3.45 4.02 -6.89
C PRO A 195 -2.58 3.14 -5.97
N ALA A 196 -3.09 2.85 -4.76
CA ALA A 196 -2.36 2.11 -3.74
C ALA A 196 -2.17 0.68 -4.19
N THR A 197 -0.92 0.30 -4.41
CA THR A 197 -0.54 -0.88 -5.17
C THR A 197 0.82 -1.33 -4.67
N ALA A 198 1.03 -2.62 -4.45
CA ALA A 198 2.37 -3.18 -4.46
C ALA A 198 2.60 -3.87 -5.80
N VAL A 199 3.64 -3.51 -6.53
CA VAL A 199 4.12 -4.34 -7.66
C VAL A 199 5.17 -5.29 -7.07
N SER A 200 4.97 -6.59 -7.23
CA SER A 200 5.84 -7.62 -6.67
C SER A 200 6.28 -8.61 -7.74
N GLY A 201 7.57 -8.66 -8.02
CA GLY A 201 8.19 -9.72 -8.79
C GLY A 201 8.78 -10.80 -7.92
N TRP A 202 8.70 -12.03 -8.38
CA TRP A 202 9.39 -13.14 -7.75
C TRP A 202 10.34 -13.75 -8.78
N PRO A 203 11.67 -13.72 -8.58
CA PRO A 203 12.54 -14.71 -9.19
C PRO A 203 12.04 -16.09 -8.75
N SER A 204 12.13 -17.09 -9.63
CA SER A 204 11.58 -18.44 -9.42
C SER A 204 11.95 -19.09 -8.06
N SER A 205 13.05 -18.66 -7.43
CA SER A 205 13.52 -19.11 -6.11
C SER A 205 12.64 -18.70 -4.93
N ALA A 206 11.90 -17.59 -5.01
CA ALA A 206 11.19 -17.02 -3.86
C ALA A 206 9.71 -17.48 -3.75
N ARG A 207 9.15 -18.12 -4.79
CA ARG A 207 7.72 -18.56 -4.90
C ARG A 207 7.15 -19.34 -3.70
N ARG A 208 7.97 -19.87 -2.79
CA ARG A 208 7.53 -20.66 -1.63
C ARG A 208 7.06 -19.86 -0.42
N ARG A 209 7.28 -18.54 -0.36
CA ARG A 209 7.12 -17.76 0.89
C ARG A 209 5.81 -16.99 1.06
N TRP A 210 5.01 -16.78 0.01
CA TRP A 210 3.73 -16.06 0.11
C TRP A 210 2.52 -17.00 0.30
N PRO A 211 1.69 -16.85 1.36
CA PRO A 211 0.52 -17.70 1.59
C PRO A 211 -0.51 -17.69 0.44
N GLY A 212 -0.65 -16.56 -0.25
CA GLY A 212 -1.59 -16.41 -1.37
C GLY A 212 -1.20 -17.11 -2.67
N SER A 213 -0.04 -17.77 -2.72
CA SER A 213 0.43 -18.54 -3.89
C SER A 213 0.14 -20.05 -3.79
N ARG A 214 -0.34 -20.54 -2.64
CA ARG A 214 -0.68 -21.96 -2.47
C ARG A 214 -2.01 -22.25 -3.15
N ARG A 215 -1.97 -23.07 -4.21
CA ARG A 215 -3.16 -23.78 -4.68
C ARG A 215 -3.75 -24.55 -3.49
N SER A 216 -5.08 -24.49 -3.36
CA SER A 216 -5.87 -25.04 -2.26
C SER A 216 -5.37 -26.42 -1.80
N PRO A 217 -5.18 -26.65 -0.48
CA PRO A 217 -4.92 -28.01 0.00
C PRO A 217 -6.18 -28.88 -0.15
N PRO A 218 -6.04 -30.20 -0.35
CA PRO A 218 -7.17 -31.10 -0.46
C PRO A 218 -7.97 -31.11 0.85
N ARG A 219 -9.29 -31.19 0.71
CA ARG A 219 -10.23 -31.37 1.81
C ARG A 219 -9.95 -32.71 2.49
N THR A 220 -9.38 -32.69 3.69
CA THR A 220 -9.72 -33.55 4.85
C THR A 220 -8.64 -33.42 5.92
N ALA A 221 -9.03 -32.94 7.11
CA ALA A 221 -8.59 -33.39 8.44
C ALA A 221 -9.03 -32.31 9.44
N GLY A 222 -9.95 -32.66 10.34
CA GLY A 222 -10.44 -31.76 11.38
C GLY A 222 -9.37 -31.44 12.43
N CYS A 223 -9.43 -30.23 12.97
CA CYS A 223 -8.88 -29.90 14.27
C CYS A 223 -9.76 -28.80 14.91
N PRO A 224 -10.06 -28.86 16.22
CA PRO A 224 -11.19 -28.17 16.81
C PRO A 224 -10.76 -26.86 17.47
N ILE A 225 -11.16 -25.72 16.92
CA ILE A 225 -11.19 -24.45 17.67
C ILE A 225 -12.50 -23.75 17.32
N SER A 226 -13.47 -23.92 18.21
CA SER A 226 -14.74 -23.19 18.19
C SER A 226 -14.51 -21.73 18.58
N CYS A 227 -14.35 -20.85 17.60
CA CYS A 227 -14.50 -19.41 17.85
C CYS A 227 -15.99 -19.06 17.89
N ARG A 228 -16.56 -19.01 19.10
CA ARG A 228 -17.85 -18.38 19.38
C ARG A 228 -17.81 -16.92 18.93
N CYS A 229 -18.73 -16.56 18.04
CA CYS A 229 -19.02 -15.20 17.63
C CYS A 229 -19.89 -14.52 18.71
N PRO A 230 -19.52 -13.36 19.28
CA PRO A 230 -20.43 -12.60 20.13
C PRO A 230 -21.40 -11.81 19.24
N SER A 231 -22.58 -12.37 19.01
CA SER A 231 -23.72 -11.68 18.43
C SER A 231 -24.30 -10.68 19.45
N ARG A 232 -23.96 -9.40 19.34
CA ARG A 232 -24.67 -8.33 20.05
C ARG A 232 -24.85 -7.08 19.17
N TRP A 233 -25.68 -7.23 18.15
CA TRP A 233 -26.44 -6.12 17.55
C TRP A 233 -27.88 -6.61 17.40
N ARG A 234 -28.67 -6.45 18.47
CA ARG A 234 -30.12 -6.68 18.45
C ARG A 234 -30.75 -5.47 17.77
N THR A 235 -31.34 -5.70 16.61
CA THR A 235 -32.28 -4.82 15.93
C THR A 235 -33.47 -4.53 16.84
N ALA A 236 -33.70 -3.25 17.15
CA ALA A 236 -34.93 -2.77 17.76
C ALA A 236 -36.04 -2.76 16.69
N SER A 237 -36.78 -3.87 16.57
CA SER A 237 -38.02 -3.94 15.80
C SER A 237 -39.16 -3.34 16.61
N ARG A 238 -39.74 -2.26 16.09
CA ARG A 238 -41.00 -1.64 16.52
C ARG A 238 -42.10 -2.68 16.71
N THR A 239 -42.63 -2.79 17.92
CA THR A 239 -43.93 -3.42 18.18
C THR A 239 -45.02 -2.35 18.10
N ARG A 240 -45.98 -2.54 17.19
CA ARG A 240 -47.25 -1.80 17.16
C ARG A 240 -48.13 -2.28 18.32
N PRO A 241 -48.82 -1.40 19.05
CA PRO A 241 -49.93 -1.80 19.90
C PRO A 241 -51.22 -1.91 19.05
N THR A 242 -51.83 -3.09 19.06
CA THR A 242 -53.19 -3.33 18.60
C THR A 242 -54.18 -2.85 19.66
N THR A 243 -55.00 -1.85 19.33
CA THR A 243 -56.17 -1.44 20.13
C THR A 243 -57.36 -2.36 19.84
N PRO A 244 -58.07 -2.88 20.86
CA PRO A 244 -59.37 -3.49 20.65
C PRO A 244 -60.47 -2.43 20.73
N ARG A 245 -61.33 -2.42 19.71
CA ARG A 245 -62.63 -1.73 19.73
C ARG A 245 -63.64 -2.61 20.47
N PRO A 246 -64.52 -2.04 21.32
CA PRO A 246 -65.85 -2.59 21.48
C PRO A 246 -66.98 -1.61 21.11
N SER A 247 -68.00 -2.26 20.56
CA SER A 247 -69.42 -1.96 20.28
C SER A 247 -70.07 -0.61 20.63
N ARG A 248 -70.93 -0.23 19.68
CA ARG A 248 -72.09 0.68 19.74
C ARG A 248 -72.91 0.56 21.03
N HIS A 249 -73.31 1.71 21.57
CA HIS A 249 -74.70 2.15 21.69
C HIS A 249 -74.73 3.67 21.86
#